data_AF-S4RH72-F1
#
_entry.id   AF-S4RH72-F1
#
_cell.length_a   1.000
_cell.length_b   1.000
_cell.length_c   1.000
_cell.angle_alpha   90.00
_cell.angle_beta   90.00
_cell.angle_gamma   90.00
#
_symmetry.space_group_name_H-M   'P 1'
#
loop_
_entity.id
_entity.type
_entity.pdbx_description
1 polymer ?
#
loop_
_entity_poly.entity_id
_entity_poly.type
_entity_poly.pdbx_seq_one_letter_code
_entity_poly.pdbx_strand_id
1 'polypeptide(L)'
;VNQESIEVIQAVLKNTTFPSVQDNSPIPFIGTVYYSLTDLRITNTAVAKSEIVLLEGYGLSFHGKDIEIVVQGKVSYEYRSWLLSLRLSWQLEIKSRSSKYIVPSLPSSNGTFLIEPPSCHLHIDDLQLRLAKNENLGIQFLGDMLTIPIRQLLRIQVCSELRNVGKELSFRLQEQTDKLTLDDKNALDVSLLSCPLITKDYIETRHKGISTYRTKRTSFS
;
A
#
# COMPACT_ATOMS: atom_id res chain seq x y z
N VAL A 1 14.18 5.14 -14.38
CA VAL A 1 14.13 4.83 -12.92
C VAL A 1 13.78 6.11 -12.22
N ASN A 2 12.73 6.14 -11.41
CA ASN A 2 12.29 7.35 -10.72
C ASN A 2 12.53 7.19 -9.20
N GLN A 3 13.53 7.89 -8.66
CA GLN A 3 13.97 7.70 -7.27
C GLN A 3 12.89 8.04 -6.24
N GLU A 4 12.14 9.12 -6.45
CA GLU A 4 11.02 9.53 -5.57
C GLU A 4 9.97 8.42 -5.45
N SER A 5 9.60 7.80 -6.57
CA SER A 5 8.65 6.69 -6.55
C SER A 5 9.18 5.44 -5.85
N ILE A 6 10.50 5.20 -5.86
CA ILE A 6 11.11 4.11 -5.07
C ILE A 6 10.93 4.39 -3.59
N GLU A 7 11.21 5.62 -3.15
CA GLU A 7 11.11 6.02 -1.75
C GLU A 7 9.68 5.94 -1.24
N VAL A 8 8.70 6.37 -2.04
CA VAL A 8 7.28 6.23 -1.72
C VAL A 8 6.89 4.74 -1.56
N ILE A 9 7.31 3.87 -2.49
CA ILE A 9 7.02 2.43 -2.39
C ILE A 9 7.68 1.83 -1.15
N GLN A 10 8.93 2.19 -0.85
CA GLN A 10 9.62 1.71 0.35
C GLN A 10 8.95 2.19 1.64
N ALA A 11 8.49 3.45 1.68
CA ALA A 11 7.76 4.00 2.82
C ALA A 11 6.42 3.25 3.05
N VAL A 12 5.66 2.99 1.98
CA VAL A 12 4.44 2.18 2.01
C VAL A 12 4.72 0.81 2.59
N LEU A 13 5.73 0.11 2.07
CA LEU A 13 6.06 -1.23 2.54
C LEU A 13 6.48 -1.19 4.02
N LYS A 14 7.29 -0.21 4.43
CA LYS A 14 7.72 -0.06 5.83
C LYS A 14 6.56 0.21 6.79
N ASN A 15 5.55 0.96 6.37
CA ASN A 15 4.36 1.24 7.17
C ASN A 15 3.27 0.16 7.08
N THR A 16 3.41 -0.80 6.16
CA THR A 16 2.42 -1.87 6.01
C THR A 16 2.37 -2.72 7.27
N THR A 17 1.20 -2.75 7.89
CA THR A 17 0.93 -3.62 9.04
C THR A 17 0.16 -4.86 8.59
N PHE A 18 0.40 -5.97 9.27
CA PHE A 18 -0.30 -7.23 9.00
C PHE A 18 -1.16 -7.60 10.20
N PRO A 19 -2.47 -7.83 10.01
CA PRO A 19 -3.30 -8.37 11.08
C PRO A 19 -2.88 -9.81 11.37
N SER A 20 -3.14 -10.24 12.60
CA SER A 20 -3.12 -11.66 12.92
C SER A 20 -4.24 -12.36 12.14
N VAL A 21 -3.90 -13.46 11.48
CA VAL A 21 -4.87 -14.28 10.73
C VAL A 21 -5.08 -15.57 11.49
N GLN A 22 -6.33 -16.00 11.61
CA GLN A 22 -6.70 -17.32 12.12
C GLN A 22 -7.70 -17.91 11.14
N ASP A 23 -7.40 -19.09 10.63
CA ASP A 23 -8.27 -19.77 9.68
C ASP A 23 -8.05 -21.28 9.75
N ASN A 24 -8.78 -22.01 8.94
CA ASN A 24 -8.64 -23.43 8.78
C ASN A 24 -8.53 -23.81 7.31
N SER A 25 -7.89 -24.94 7.04
CA SER A 25 -7.83 -25.50 5.70
C SER A 25 -8.23 -26.96 5.73
N PRO A 26 -9.21 -27.36 4.91
CA PRO A 26 -9.54 -28.75 4.70
C PRO A 26 -8.45 -29.39 3.83
N ILE A 27 -7.83 -30.44 4.34
CA ILE A 27 -6.79 -31.18 3.64
C ILE A 27 -7.34 -32.56 3.28
N PRO A 28 -7.35 -32.93 1.98
CA PRO A 28 -7.78 -34.26 1.56
C PRO A 28 -7.08 -35.35 2.36
N PHE A 29 -7.84 -36.32 2.85
CA PHE A 29 -7.36 -37.49 3.61
C PHE A 29 -6.75 -37.23 5.00
N ILE A 30 -6.45 -35.98 5.38
CA ILE A 30 -5.83 -35.62 6.69
C ILE A 30 -6.84 -34.89 7.61
N GLY A 31 -7.90 -34.30 7.04
CA GLY A 31 -8.92 -33.56 7.79
C GLY A 31 -8.63 -32.06 7.82
N THR A 32 -9.20 -31.36 8.80
CA THR A 32 -9.06 -29.90 8.90
C THR A 32 -7.88 -29.51 9.77
N VAL A 33 -6.97 -28.70 9.24
CA VAL A 33 -5.88 -28.09 10.01
C VAL A 33 -6.24 -26.65 10.31
N TYR A 34 -6.20 -26.28 11.59
CA TYR A 34 -6.36 -24.90 12.02
C TYR A 34 -4.98 -24.25 12.05
N TYR A 35 -4.87 -23.03 11.56
CA TYR A 35 -3.62 -22.29 11.57
C TYR A 35 -3.81 -20.85 12.00
N SER A 36 -2.73 -20.26 12.51
CA SER A 36 -2.65 -18.84 12.79
C SER A 36 -1.34 -18.25 12.30
N LEU A 37 -1.42 -17.04 11.77
CA LEU A 37 -0.27 -16.20 11.42
C LEU A 37 -0.28 -14.99 12.34
N THR A 38 0.79 -14.78 13.09
CA THR A 38 0.89 -13.70 14.08
C THR A 38 2.23 -13.00 14.00
N ASP A 39 2.31 -11.79 14.55
CA ASP A 39 3.54 -10.99 14.61
C ASP A 39 4.21 -10.77 13.25
N LEU A 40 3.43 -10.77 12.16
CA LEU A 40 3.91 -10.55 10.80
C LEU A 40 4.40 -9.11 10.63
N ARG A 41 5.66 -8.94 10.24
CA ARG A 41 6.31 -7.63 10.04
C ARG A 41 7.24 -7.68 8.85
N ILE A 42 7.20 -6.63 8.03
CA ILE A 42 8.21 -6.44 6.99
C ILE A 42 9.55 -6.14 7.67
N THR A 43 10.57 -6.94 7.35
CA THR A 43 11.91 -6.76 7.91
C THR A 43 12.91 -6.27 6.88
N ASN A 44 12.65 -6.52 5.59
CA ASN A 44 13.49 -6.02 4.51
C ASN A 44 12.67 -5.77 3.25
N THR A 45 13.07 -4.76 2.48
CA THR A 45 12.47 -4.39 1.21
C THR A 45 13.53 -3.95 0.21
N ALA A 46 13.33 -4.29 -1.06
CA ALA A 46 14.12 -3.75 -2.17
C ALA A 46 13.20 -3.46 -3.34
N VAL A 47 13.50 -2.39 -4.08
CA VAL A 47 12.76 -2.00 -5.29
C VAL A 47 13.81 -1.69 -6.35
N ALA A 48 13.94 -2.54 -7.36
CA ALA A 48 15.01 -2.35 -8.35
C ALA A 48 14.67 -1.24 -9.35
N LYS A 49 13.42 -1.17 -9.80
CA LYS A 49 12.97 -0.23 -10.83
C LYS A 49 11.58 0.29 -10.54
N SER A 50 11.40 1.56 -10.87
CA SER A 50 10.13 2.26 -10.83
C SER A 50 9.97 3.19 -12.02
N GLU A 51 8.72 3.37 -12.44
CA GLU A 51 8.31 4.26 -13.51
C GLU A 51 6.95 4.88 -13.20
N ILE A 52 6.77 6.12 -13.63
CA ILE A 52 5.49 6.82 -13.59
C ILE A 52 5.10 7.08 -15.04
N VAL A 53 3.89 6.65 -15.41
CA VAL A 53 3.32 6.84 -16.74
C VAL A 53 2.09 7.73 -16.64
N LEU A 54 1.99 8.73 -17.50
CA LEU A 54 0.79 9.54 -17.64
C LEU A 54 -0.21 8.82 -18.53
N LEU A 55 -1.41 8.61 -18.01
CA LEU A 55 -2.55 8.05 -18.73
C LEU A 55 -3.46 9.20 -19.12
N GLU A 56 -3.35 9.61 -20.39
CA GLU A 56 -4.13 10.70 -20.97
C GLU A 56 -5.62 10.56 -20.67
N GLY A 57 -6.22 11.59 -20.05
CA GLY A 57 -7.63 11.61 -19.65
C GLY A 57 -8.01 10.75 -18.43
N TYR A 58 -7.07 10.00 -17.84
CA TYR A 58 -7.33 9.12 -16.70
C TYR A 58 -6.52 9.49 -15.45
N GLY A 59 -5.21 9.68 -15.56
CA GLY A 59 -4.36 9.99 -14.41
C GLY A 59 -2.93 9.49 -14.49
N LEU A 60 -2.42 9.01 -13.36
CA LEU A 60 -1.06 8.51 -13.23
C LEU A 60 -1.09 6.98 -13.11
N SER A 61 -0.01 6.34 -13.55
CA SER A 61 0.23 4.92 -13.31
C SER A 61 1.63 4.73 -12.77
N PHE A 62 1.73 4.21 -11.55
CA PHE A 62 3.00 3.84 -10.93
C PHE A 62 3.31 2.38 -11.19
N HIS A 63 4.42 2.11 -11.87
CA HIS A 63 4.90 0.77 -12.16
C HIS A 63 6.15 0.50 -11.35
N GLY A 64 6.08 -0.46 -10.43
CA GLY A 64 7.24 -1.01 -9.74
C GLY A 64 7.60 -2.38 -10.28
N LYS A 65 8.90 -2.65 -10.49
CA LYS A 65 9.41 -3.94 -10.98
C LYS A 65 10.55 -4.46 -10.09
N ASP A 66 10.59 -5.78 -9.95
CA ASP A 66 11.56 -6.53 -9.15
C ASP A 66 11.57 -6.03 -7.70
N ILE A 67 10.39 -6.00 -7.11
CA ILE A 67 10.15 -5.60 -5.73
C ILE A 67 10.29 -6.83 -4.85
N GLU A 68 11.24 -6.78 -3.93
CA GLU A 68 11.47 -7.82 -2.94
C GLU A 68 10.92 -7.38 -1.60
N ILE A 69 10.13 -8.25 -0.98
CA ILE A 69 9.57 -8.03 0.36
C ILE A 69 9.89 -9.26 1.19
N VAL A 70 10.56 -9.03 2.32
CA VAL A 70 10.82 -10.04 3.34
C VAL A 70 9.95 -9.75 4.56
N VAL A 71 9.11 -10.71 4.92
CA VAL A 71 8.23 -10.65 6.10
C VAL A 71 8.64 -11.74 7.06
N GLN A 72 8.76 -11.39 8.34
CA GLN A 72 8.98 -12.35 9.41
C GLN A 72 7.79 -12.34 10.36
N GLY A 73 7.51 -13.49 10.97
CA GLY A 73 6.50 -13.62 12.01
C GLY A 73 6.43 -15.05 12.52
N LYS A 74 5.28 -15.44 13.06
CA LYS A 74 5.06 -16.78 13.59
C LYS A 74 3.89 -17.43 12.87
N VAL A 75 4.03 -18.73 12.64
CA VAL A 75 2.93 -19.59 12.25
C VAL A 75 2.66 -20.59 13.36
N SER A 76 1.39 -20.79 13.69
CA SER A 76 0.99 -21.87 14.58
C SER A 76 -0.03 -22.77 13.92
N TYR A 77 0.04 -24.07 14.18
CA TYR A 77 -0.88 -25.08 13.69
C TYR A 77 -1.51 -25.81 14.86
N GLU A 78 -2.80 -26.07 14.75
CA GLU A 78 -3.57 -26.85 15.72
C GLU A 78 -4.28 -28.00 14.99
N TYR A 79 -3.94 -29.22 15.37
CA TYR A 79 -4.66 -30.42 14.98
C TYR A 79 -5.50 -30.88 16.16
N ARG A 80 -6.82 -30.99 15.96
CA ARG A 80 -7.75 -31.53 16.94
C ARG A 80 -8.32 -32.85 16.45
N SER A 81 -8.14 -33.89 17.25
CA SER A 81 -8.86 -35.15 17.15
C SER A 81 -9.51 -35.50 18.49
N TRP A 82 -10.36 -36.52 18.52
CA TRP A 82 -11.04 -36.99 19.73
C TRP A 82 -10.11 -37.40 20.90
N LEU A 83 -8.84 -37.74 20.63
CA LEU A 83 -7.85 -38.21 21.61
C LEU A 83 -6.60 -37.32 21.71
N LEU A 84 -6.33 -36.47 20.72
CA LEU A 84 -5.09 -35.70 20.64
C LEU A 84 -5.33 -34.27 20.18
N SER A 85 -4.80 -33.30 20.94
CA SER A 85 -4.70 -31.89 20.56
C SER A 85 -3.23 -31.51 20.47
N LEU A 86 -2.74 -31.30 19.25
CA LEU A 86 -1.34 -30.92 19.00
C LEU A 86 -1.31 -29.46 18.55
N ARG A 87 -0.59 -28.62 19.29
CA ARG A 87 -0.28 -27.25 18.89
C ARG A 87 1.21 -27.10 18.62
N LEU A 88 1.53 -26.65 17.42
CA LEU A 88 2.90 -26.38 16.99
C LEU A 88 3.01 -24.91 16.65
N SER A 89 4.14 -24.29 16.96
CA SER A 89 4.41 -22.90 16.61
C SER A 89 5.86 -22.76 16.15
N TRP A 90 6.06 -22.07 15.03
CA TRP A 90 7.37 -21.88 14.41
C TRP A 90 7.54 -20.45 13.91
N GLN A 91 8.80 -20.01 13.86
CA GLN A 91 9.14 -18.78 13.15
C GLN A 91 8.98 -19.01 11.65
N LEU A 92 8.34 -18.04 11.00
CA LEU A 92 8.04 -18.00 9.58
C LEU A 92 8.77 -16.83 8.95
N GLU A 93 9.52 -17.10 7.89
CA GLU A 93 10.04 -16.08 6.98
C GLU A 93 9.41 -16.26 5.60
N ILE A 94 8.90 -15.16 5.06
CA ILE A 94 8.25 -15.08 3.76
C ILE A 94 9.13 -14.17 2.90
N LYS A 95 9.63 -14.69 1.78
CA LYS A 95 10.27 -13.87 0.75
C LYS A 95 9.36 -13.82 -0.46
N SER A 96 9.06 -12.63 -0.92
CA SER A 96 8.29 -12.44 -2.14
C SER A 96 9.03 -11.56 -3.13
N ARG A 97 8.91 -11.89 -4.42
CA ARG A 97 9.34 -11.03 -5.53
C ARG A 97 8.13 -10.68 -6.38
N SER A 98 7.98 -9.41 -6.70
CA SER A 98 6.81 -8.87 -7.38
C SER A 98 7.18 -7.93 -8.52
N SER A 99 6.44 -8.00 -9.62
CA SER A 99 6.78 -7.30 -10.87
C SER A 99 5.78 -6.23 -11.29
N LYS A 100 4.67 -6.04 -10.55
CA LYS A 100 3.65 -5.05 -10.93
C LYS A 100 2.97 -4.41 -9.74
N TYR A 101 2.79 -3.09 -9.86
CA TYR A 101 1.89 -2.23 -9.09
C TYR A 101 1.20 -1.25 -10.06
N ILE A 102 0.04 -0.69 -9.67
CA ILE A 102 -0.68 0.41 -10.35
C ILE A 102 -1.34 1.26 -9.26
N VAL A 103 -1.23 2.59 -9.34
CA VAL A 103 -1.81 3.59 -8.41
C VAL A 103 -2.03 4.91 -9.21
N PRO A 104 -2.83 5.91 -8.79
CA PRO A 104 -4.22 6.19 -9.21
C PRO A 104 -4.50 7.16 -10.36
N SER A 105 -5.78 7.17 -10.77
CA SER A 105 -6.43 8.29 -11.46
C SER A 105 -6.48 9.56 -10.63
N LEU A 106 -6.42 10.72 -11.29
CA LEU A 106 -6.63 12.06 -10.73
C LEU A 106 -8.01 12.60 -11.16
N PRO A 107 -9.16 12.06 -10.71
CA PRO A 107 -10.41 12.77 -10.90
C PRO A 107 -10.47 13.92 -9.91
N SER A 108 -10.80 15.13 -10.37
CA SER A 108 -11.19 16.22 -9.48
C SER A 108 -12.71 16.30 -9.45
N SER A 109 -13.29 16.49 -8.27
CA SER A 109 -14.68 16.92 -8.16
C SER A 109 -14.69 18.26 -7.42
N ASN A 110 -15.32 19.29 -7.97
CA ASN A 110 -15.51 20.58 -7.28
C ASN A 110 -14.21 21.32 -6.88
N GLY A 111 -13.14 21.22 -7.67
CA GLY A 111 -11.92 22.01 -7.44
C GLY A 111 -11.01 21.46 -6.34
N THR A 112 -11.17 20.20 -5.95
CA THR A 112 -10.25 19.49 -5.06
C THR A 112 -9.39 18.46 -5.80
N PHE A 113 -8.16 18.24 -5.33
CA PHE A 113 -7.34 17.10 -5.75
C PHE A 113 -7.83 15.84 -5.06
N LEU A 114 -8.35 14.86 -5.81
CA LEU A 114 -8.60 13.52 -5.30
C LEU A 114 -7.69 12.53 -6.03
N ILE A 115 -6.77 11.93 -5.28
CA ILE A 115 -5.89 10.84 -5.72
C ILE A 115 -6.44 9.57 -5.09
N GLU A 116 -7.45 8.98 -5.73
CA GLU A 116 -8.06 7.73 -5.29
C GLU A 116 -7.68 6.58 -6.23
N PRO A 117 -6.91 5.56 -5.78
CA PRO A 117 -6.58 4.39 -6.60
C PRO A 117 -7.86 3.67 -7.03
N PRO A 118 -8.24 3.72 -8.33
CA PRO A 118 -9.39 2.97 -8.80
C PRO A 118 -9.07 1.47 -8.74
N SER A 119 -7.79 1.09 -8.86
CA SER A 119 -7.32 -0.28 -8.74
C SER A 119 -5.88 -0.33 -8.25
N CYS A 120 -5.55 -1.38 -7.50
CA CYS A 120 -4.18 -1.76 -7.14
C CYS A 120 -3.96 -3.24 -7.48
N HIS A 121 -2.92 -3.50 -8.26
CA HIS A 121 -2.60 -4.82 -8.76
C HIS A 121 -1.20 -5.20 -8.34
N LEU A 122 -1.08 -5.91 -7.21
CA LEU A 122 0.17 -6.56 -6.81
C LEU A 122 0.23 -7.98 -7.40
N HIS A 123 1.14 -8.19 -8.34
CA HIS A 123 1.46 -9.52 -8.87
C HIS A 123 2.74 -10.05 -8.20
N ILE A 124 2.60 -11.15 -7.46
CA ILE A 124 3.71 -11.84 -6.79
C ILE A 124 4.19 -12.96 -7.70
N ASP A 125 5.37 -12.78 -8.31
CA ASP A 125 5.98 -13.74 -9.23
C ASP A 125 6.49 -14.98 -8.47
N ASP A 126 7.20 -14.74 -7.37
CA ASP A 126 7.78 -15.79 -6.52
C ASP A 126 7.40 -15.56 -5.05
N LEU A 127 7.12 -16.66 -4.34
CA LEU A 127 6.80 -16.66 -2.91
C LEU A 127 7.48 -17.87 -2.26
N GLN A 128 8.47 -17.61 -1.41
CA GLN A 128 9.20 -18.63 -0.67
C GLN A 128 8.86 -18.53 0.81
N LEU A 129 8.49 -19.67 1.40
CA LEU A 129 8.15 -19.81 2.81
C LEU A 129 9.23 -20.64 3.50
N ARG A 130 9.84 -20.08 4.54
CA ARG A 130 10.88 -20.75 5.32
C ARG A 130 10.44 -20.83 6.78
N LEU A 131 10.45 -22.04 7.32
CA LEU A 131 10.15 -22.30 8.72
C LEU A 131 11.47 -22.56 9.44
N ALA A 132 11.72 -21.89 10.56
CA ALA A 132 13.03 -21.94 11.24
C ALA A 132 13.44 -23.33 11.76
N LYS A 133 12.55 -24.32 11.76
CA LYS A 133 12.79 -25.63 12.37
C LYS A 133 12.79 -26.80 11.39
N ASN A 134 13.18 -26.63 10.11
CA ASN A 134 12.98 -27.76 9.21
C ASN A 134 14.00 -28.05 8.08
N GLU A 135 14.55 -29.27 8.18
CA GLU A 135 15.14 -30.07 7.10
C GLU A 135 14.26 -31.31 6.72
N ASN A 136 13.06 -31.52 7.31
CA ASN A 136 12.22 -32.72 7.05
C ASN A 136 11.01 -32.47 6.13
N LEU A 137 10.77 -33.35 5.15
CA LEU A 137 9.66 -33.25 4.16
C LEU A 137 8.24 -33.00 4.72
N GLY A 138 7.92 -33.44 5.95
CA GLY A 138 6.56 -33.35 6.52
C GLY A 138 6.05 -31.93 6.81
N ILE A 139 6.93 -30.94 7.02
CA ILE A 139 6.51 -29.55 7.32
C ILE A 139 6.47 -28.69 6.05
N GLN A 140 7.00 -29.19 4.93
CA GLN A 140 6.98 -28.48 3.65
C GLN A 140 5.55 -28.31 3.12
N PHE A 141 4.74 -29.36 3.24
CA PHE A 141 3.31 -29.33 2.92
C PHE A 141 2.52 -28.26 3.69
N LEU A 142 2.86 -28.03 4.97
CA LEU A 142 2.26 -26.97 5.77
C LEU A 142 2.61 -25.58 5.24
N GLY A 143 3.84 -25.41 4.73
CA GLY A 143 4.25 -24.21 4.01
C GLY A 143 3.43 -24.02 2.72
N ASP A 144 3.31 -25.06 1.90
CA ASP A 144 2.61 -24.98 0.61
C ASP A 144 1.13 -24.57 0.78
N MET A 145 0.46 -25.09 1.80
CA MET A 145 -0.92 -24.74 2.16
C MET A 145 -1.10 -23.23 2.43
N LEU A 146 -0.07 -22.55 2.93
CA LEU A 146 -0.12 -21.13 3.25
C LEU A 146 0.19 -20.21 2.06
N THR A 147 0.64 -20.75 0.93
CA THR A 147 1.06 -19.96 -0.24
C THR A 147 -0.04 -19.03 -0.73
N ILE A 148 -1.25 -19.55 -0.95
CA ILE A 148 -2.40 -18.79 -1.43
C ILE A 148 -2.84 -17.73 -0.41
N PRO A 149 -3.13 -18.07 0.87
CA PRO A 149 -3.58 -17.07 1.84
C PRO A 149 -2.52 -16.01 2.11
N ILE A 150 -1.23 -16.35 2.15
CA ILE A 150 -0.15 -15.37 2.31
C ILE A 150 -0.06 -14.43 1.10
N ARG A 151 -0.15 -14.96 -0.13
CA ARG A 151 -0.17 -14.15 -1.35
C ARG A 151 -1.33 -13.15 -1.33
N GLN A 152 -2.51 -13.59 -0.89
CA GLN A 152 -3.68 -12.73 -0.77
C GLN A 152 -3.50 -11.69 0.35
N LEU A 153 -2.96 -12.08 1.51
CA LEU A 153 -2.69 -11.18 2.62
C LEU A 153 -1.72 -10.06 2.22
N LEU A 154 -0.60 -10.40 1.57
CA LEU A 154 0.36 -9.43 1.05
C LEU A 154 -0.30 -8.45 0.08
N ARG A 155 -1.09 -8.97 -0.87
CA ARG A 155 -1.82 -8.14 -1.82
C ARG A 155 -2.77 -7.17 -1.14
N ILE A 156 -3.57 -7.63 -0.18
CA ILE A 156 -4.55 -6.79 0.51
C ILE A 156 -3.86 -5.70 1.32
N GLN A 157 -2.87 -6.05 2.14
CA GLN A 157 -2.25 -5.10 3.06
C GLN A 157 -1.43 -4.04 2.32
N VAL A 158 -0.59 -4.44 1.35
CA VAL A 158 0.21 -3.49 0.58
C VAL A 158 -0.69 -2.56 -0.26
N CYS A 159 -1.73 -3.09 -0.90
CA CYS A 159 -2.66 -2.24 -1.66
C CYS A 159 -3.51 -1.32 -0.77
N SER A 160 -3.82 -1.74 0.45
CA SER A 160 -4.51 -0.87 1.43
C SER A 160 -3.61 0.29 1.83
N GLU A 161 -2.35 0.03 2.13
CA GLU A 161 -1.40 1.08 2.54
C GLU A 161 -1.09 2.05 1.40
N LEU A 162 -0.98 1.57 0.16
CA LEU A 162 -0.88 2.43 -1.03
C LEU A 162 -2.08 3.39 -1.16
N ARG A 163 -3.29 2.91 -0.85
CA ARG A 163 -4.51 3.72 -0.88
C ARG A 163 -4.48 4.80 0.19
N ASN A 164 -3.97 4.50 1.38
CA ASN A 164 -3.82 5.46 2.47
C ASN A 164 -2.82 6.57 2.10
N VAL A 165 -1.67 6.20 1.53
CA VAL A 165 -0.68 7.18 1.05
C VAL A 165 -1.25 8.07 -0.06
N GLY A 166 -2.04 7.53 -1.00
CA GLY A 166 -2.73 8.32 -2.03
C GLY A 166 -3.71 9.35 -1.44
N LYS A 167 -4.47 8.96 -0.41
CA LYS A 167 -5.39 9.87 0.30
C LYS A 167 -4.65 10.98 1.05
N GLU A 168 -3.57 10.65 1.75
CA GLU A 168 -2.73 11.64 2.45
C GLU A 168 -2.11 12.63 1.46
N LEU A 169 -1.62 12.14 0.31
CA LEU A 169 -1.09 13.01 -0.74
C LEU A 169 -2.18 13.94 -1.31
N SER A 170 -3.40 13.44 -1.50
CA SER A 170 -4.56 14.25 -1.91
C SER A 170 -4.80 15.39 -0.93
N PHE A 171 -4.84 15.07 0.37
CA PHE A 171 -5.07 16.04 1.43
C PHE A 171 -3.99 17.12 1.46
N ARG A 172 -2.71 16.73 1.37
CA ARG A 172 -1.58 17.68 1.34
C ARG A 172 -1.61 18.59 0.12
N LEU A 173 -1.89 18.04 -1.07
CA LEU A 173 -2.05 18.84 -2.28
C LEU A 173 -3.23 19.81 -2.16
N GLN A 174 -4.33 19.37 -1.52
CA GLN A 174 -5.46 20.26 -1.26
C GLN A 174 -5.08 21.40 -0.33
N GLU A 175 -4.42 21.11 0.79
CA GLU A 175 -3.99 22.11 1.76
C GLU A 175 -3.09 23.18 1.11
N GLN A 176 -2.19 22.76 0.22
CA GLN A 176 -1.33 23.67 -0.54
C GLN A 176 -2.08 24.52 -1.57
N THR A 177 -3.26 24.08 -2.01
CA THR A 177 -3.99 24.71 -3.13
C THR A 177 -5.22 25.48 -2.70
N ASP A 178 -5.56 25.54 -1.40
CA ASP A 178 -6.66 26.37 -0.92
C ASP A 178 -6.26 27.84 -0.77
N LYS A 179 -5.22 28.13 0.03
CA LYS A 179 -4.74 29.50 0.28
C LYS A 179 -3.25 29.53 0.58
N LEU A 180 -2.52 30.37 -0.15
CA LEU A 180 -1.12 30.69 0.14
C LEU A 180 -1.07 32.03 0.87
N THR A 181 -0.60 32.03 2.12
CA THR A 181 -0.33 33.27 2.84
C THR A 181 0.95 33.89 2.29
N LEU A 182 0.87 35.13 1.81
CA LEU A 182 2.02 35.87 1.28
C LEU A 182 2.68 36.71 2.40
N ASP A 183 1.86 37.37 3.22
CA ASP A 183 2.27 38.10 4.42
C ASP A 183 1.10 38.20 5.43
N ASP A 184 1.31 38.91 6.54
CA ASP A 184 0.33 39.07 7.63
C ASP A 184 -1.05 39.60 7.19
N LYS A 185 -1.15 40.24 6.03
CA LYS A 185 -2.36 40.88 5.51
C LYS A 185 -2.78 40.36 4.14
N ASN A 186 -1.88 39.74 3.39
CA ASN A 186 -2.11 39.29 2.02
C ASN A 186 -2.15 37.77 1.93
N ALA A 187 -3.22 37.24 1.35
CA ALA A 187 -3.33 35.82 1.01
C ALA A 187 -3.74 35.67 -0.46
N LEU A 188 -3.16 34.69 -1.14
CA LEU A 188 -3.48 34.33 -2.51
C LEU A 188 -4.40 33.10 -2.50
N ASP A 189 -5.61 33.25 -3.05
CA ASP A 189 -6.49 32.13 -3.36
C ASP A 189 -5.95 31.42 -4.61
N VAL A 190 -5.41 30.22 -4.39
CA VAL A 190 -4.87 29.34 -5.44
C VAL A 190 -5.77 28.12 -5.67
N SER A 191 -7.05 28.22 -5.30
CA SER A 191 -8.01 27.14 -5.52
C SER A 191 -8.05 26.76 -7.00
N LEU A 192 -8.23 25.47 -7.28
CA LEU A 192 -8.40 24.98 -8.64
C LEU A 192 -9.67 25.56 -9.29
N LEU A 193 -9.55 25.95 -10.57
CA LEU A 193 -10.66 26.37 -11.41
C LEU A 193 -11.38 25.18 -12.06
N SER A 194 -10.64 24.10 -12.30
CA SER A 194 -11.11 22.92 -13.00
C SER A 194 -10.29 21.69 -12.62
N CYS A 195 -10.72 20.52 -13.07
CA CYS A 195 -9.91 19.32 -13.00
C CYS A 195 -8.56 19.52 -13.72
N PRO A 196 -7.46 18.94 -13.21
CA PRO A 196 -6.19 18.91 -13.94
C PRO A 196 -6.35 18.24 -15.31
N LEU A 197 -5.77 18.83 -16.35
CA LEU A 197 -5.65 18.22 -17.67
C LEU A 197 -4.42 17.32 -17.68
N ILE A 198 -4.57 16.08 -18.13
CA ILE A 198 -3.50 15.08 -18.15
C ILE A 198 -3.34 14.59 -19.58
N THR A 199 -2.16 14.84 -20.14
CA THR A 199 -1.72 14.35 -21.45
C THR A 199 -0.67 13.26 -21.27
N LYS A 200 -0.14 12.71 -22.36
CA LYS A 200 0.97 11.73 -22.28
C LYS A 200 2.28 12.34 -21.80
N ASP A 201 2.42 13.67 -21.93
CA ASP A 201 3.68 14.37 -21.75
C ASP A 201 3.67 15.33 -20.55
N TYR A 202 2.50 15.81 -20.14
CA TYR A 202 2.39 16.79 -19.06
C TYR A 202 1.07 16.71 -18.28
N ILE A 203 1.09 17.31 -17.08
CA ILE A 203 -0.08 17.61 -16.26
C ILE A 203 -0.22 19.13 -16.21
N GLU A 204 -1.41 19.64 -16.47
CA GLU A 204 -1.73 21.07 -16.38
C GLU A 204 -2.80 21.30 -15.32
N THR A 205 -2.52 22.19 -14.37
CA THR A 205 -3.46 22.64 -13.34
C THR A 205 -3.81 24.11 -13.57
N ARG A 206 -5.07 24.48 -13.33
CA ARG A 206 -5.56 25.85 -13.50
C ARG A 206 -6.08 26.38 -12.18
N HIS A 207 -5.57 27.54 -11.75
CA HIS A 207 -5.83 28.11 -10.42
C HIS A 207 -6.42 29.51 -10.54
N LYS A 208 -7.20 29.93 -9.53
CA LYS A 208 -7.84 31.26 -9.50
C LYS A 208 -6.84 32.43 -9.52
N GLY A 209 -5.81 32.37 -8.69
CA GLY A 209 -4.81 33.43 -8.56
C GLY A 209 -5.34 34.76 -8.03
N ILE A 210 -6.32 34.74 -7.12
CA ILE A 210 -6.97 35.95 -6.59
C ILE A 210 -6.28 36.39 -5.30
N SER A 211 -5.71 37.60 -5.27
CA SER A 211 -5.16 38.17 -4.04
C SER A 211 -6.26 38.73 -3.15
N THR A 212 -6.19 38.44 -1.86
CA THR A 212 -7.12 38.91 -0.83
C THR A 212 -6.34 39.67 0.25
N TYR A 213 -6.84 40.85 0.59
CA TYR A 213 -6.29 41.71 1.64
C TYR A 213 -7.18 41.67 2.88
N ARG A 214 -6.62 41.26 4.03
CA ARG A 214 -7.30 41.28 5.32
C ARG A 214 -7.16 42.64 5.98
N THR A 215 -8.25 43.41 6.00
CA THR A 215 -8.37 44.60 6.86
C THR A 215 -8.61 44.19 8.31
N LYS A 216 -7.74 44.62 9.24
CA LYS A 216 -8.05 44.55 10.68
C LYS A 216 -9.27 45.44 10.94
N ARG A 217 -10.40 44.87 11.37
CA ARG A 217 -11.48 45.65 11.98
C ARG A 217 -11.01 46.08 13.38
N THR A 218 -10.52 47.30 13.50
CA THR A 218 -10.44 47.98 14.79
C THR A 218 -11.85 48.37 15.19
N SER A 219 -12.50 47.55 16.03
CA SER A 219 -13.64 47.99 16.81
C SER A 219 -13.12 48.96 17.87
N PHE A 220 -13.40 50.26 17.70
CA PHE A 220 -13.29 51.22 18.79
C PHE A 220 -14.44 50.94 19.75
N SER A 221 -14.11 50.45 20.95
CA SER A 221 -14.98 50.39 22.13
C SER A 221 -15.02 51.75 22.82
#